data_AF-A0A9Q3D8L7-F1
#
_entry.id   AF-A0A9Q3D8L7-F1
#
_cell.length_a   1.000
_cell.length_b   1.000
_cell.length_c   1.000
_cell.angle_alpha   90.00
_cell.angle_beta   90.00
_cell.angle_gamma   90.00
#
_symmetry.space_group_name_H-M   'P 1'
#
loop_
_entity.id
_entity.type
_entity.pdbx_description
1 polymer ?
#
loop_
_entity_poly.entity_id
_entity_poly.type
_entity_poly.pdbx_seq_one_letter_code
_entity_poly.pdbx_strand_id
1 'polypeptide(L)'
;MRLDHGKHDWPWWKCEIITKWANNSWRCKMENAFESTIFNSEKDKPLSWFLKEKDRLSALRLDMSDSTINMKILREFEGKLEHAIK
;
A
#
# COMPACT_ATOMS: atom_id res chain seq x y z
N MET A 1 13.55 15.37 -14.61
CA MET A 1 13.20 15.13 -13.19
C MET A 1 14.40 15.29 -12.27
N ARG A 2 15.38 14.38 -12.21
CA ARG A 2 16.55 14.54 -11.30
C ARG A 2 17.37 15.80 -11.55
N LEU A 3 17.52 16.19 -12.81
CA LEU A 3 18.21 17.43 -13.21
C LEU A 3 17.41 18.69 -12.84
N ASP A 4 16.08 18.60 -12.80
CA ASP A 4 15.18 19.74 -12.57
C ASP A 4 14.90 19.98 -11.08
N HIS A 5 14.92 18.91 -10.27
CA HIS A 5 14.57 18.96 -8.84
C HIS A 5 15.79 18.79 -7.90
N GLY A 6 16.97 18.42 -8.41
CA GLY A 6 18.16 18.25 -7.56
C GLY A 6 18.11 16.99 -6.67
N LYS A 7 18.82 17.02 -5.54
CA LYS A 7 18.91 15.89 -4.59
C LYS A 7 17.78 15.99 -3.55
N HIS A 8 16.94 14.98 -3.54
CA HIS A 8 15.89 14.77 -2.54
C HIS A 8 15.92 13.33 -2.04
N ASP A 9 15.29 13.10 -0.88
CA ASP A 9 15.12 11.78 -0.30
C ASP A 9 14.04 10.96 -1.04
N TRP A 10 13.98 9.66 -0.74
CA TRP A 10 13.05 8.76 -1.41
C TRP A 10 11.56 9.09 -1.17
N PRO A 11 11.13 9.45 0.05
CA PRO A 11 9.75 9.87 0.29
C PRO A 11 9.31 11.03 -0.60
N TRP A 12 10.16 12.04 -0.75
CA TRP A 12 9.87 13.18 -1.63
C TRP A 12 9.75 12.75 -3.10
N TRP A 13 10.68 11.93 -3.59
CA TRP A 13 10.61 11.42 -4.96
C TRP A 13 9.36 10.58 -5.20
N LYS A 14 8.97 9.76 -4.23
CA LYS A 14 7.75 8.96 -4.30
C LYS A 14 6.53 9.87 -4.44
N CYS A 15 6.44 10.95 -3.65
CA CYS A 15 5.39 11.95 -3.78
C CYS A 15 5.34 12.57 -5.18
N GLU A 16 6.46 13.06 -5.73
CA GLU A 16 6.45 13.71 -7.04
C GLU A 16 6.09 12.78 -8.20
N ILE A 17 6.57 11.53 -8.15
CA ILE A 17 6.23 10.50 -9.12
C ILE A 17 4.72 10.24 -9.13
N ILE A 18 4.13 10.12 -7.94
CA ILE A 18 2.69 9.91 -7.79
C ILE A 18 1.93 11.16 -8.25
N THR A 19 2.33 12.35 -7.84
CA THR A 19 1.67 13.61 -8.25
C THR A 19 1.66 13.78 -9.77
N LYS A 20 2.76 13.43 -10.45
CA LYS A 20 2.87 13.63 -11.90
C LYS A 20 2.17 12.55 -12.73
N TRP A 21 2.16 11.30 -12.26
CA TRP A 21 1.75 10.16 -13.10
C TRP A 21 0.61 9.31 -12.55
N ALA A 22 0.22 9.48 -11.28
CA ALA A 22 -0.92 8.75 -10.72
C ALA A 22 -2.24 9.34 -11.23
N ASN A 23 -2.78 8.75 -12.29
CA ASN A 23 -4.14 9.02 -12.75
C ASN A 23 -5.18 8.24 -11.92
N ASN A 24 -6.46 8.63 -12.05
CA ASN A 24 -7.56 8.01 -11.30
C ASN A 24 -7.68 6.51 -11.57
N SER A 25 -7.45 6.05 -12.81
CA SER A 25 -7.49 4.63 -13.14
C SER A 25 -6.41 3.83 -12.42
N TRP A 26 -5.20 4.38 -12.28
CA TRP A 26 -4.12 3.74 -11.52
C TRP A 26 -4.45 3.70 -10.02
N ARG A 27 -5.02 4.77 -9.47
CA ARG A 27 -5.46 4.82 -8.06
C ARG A 27 -6.52 3.76 -7.78
N CYS A 28 -7.58 3.68 -8.59
CA CYS A 28 -8.60 2.64 -8.47
C CYS A 28 -8.01 1.23 -8.60
N LYS A 29 -7.05 1.01 -9.52
CA LYS A 29 -6.37 -0.31 -9.64
C LYS A 29 -5.62 -0.69 -8.37
N MET A 30 -4.91 0.26 -7.76
CA MET A 30 -4.17 0.02 -6.53
C MET A 30 -5.09 -0.19 -5.33
N GLU A 31 -6.18 0.57 -5.23
CA GLU A 31 -7.22 0.39 -4.19
C GLU A 31 -7.87 -0.99 -4.32
N ASN A 32 -8.34 -1.34 -5.51
CA ASN A 32 -8.91 -2.67 -5.78
C ASN A 32 -7.91 -3.79 -5.49
N ALA A 33 -6.63 -3.60 -5.82
CA ALA A 33 -5.59 -4.59 -5.53
C ALA A 33 -5.39 -4.78 -4.03
N PHE A 34 -5.43 -3.72 -3.23
CA PHE A 34 -5.36 -3.79 -1.77
C PHE A 34 -6.60 -4.50 -1.20
N GLU A 35 -7.80 -4.05 -1.57
CA GLU A 35 -9.08 -4.57 -1.05
C GLU A 35 -9.30 -6.06 -1.38
N SER A 36 -8.92 -6.47 -2.60
CA SER A 36 -9.05 -7.86 -3.07
C SER A 36 -7.95 -8.79 -2.55
N THR A 37 -6.89 -8.25 -1.92
CA THR A 37 -5.82 -9.09 -1.42
C THR A 37 -6.25 -9.76 -0.12
N ILE A 38 -6.03 -11.07 -0.06
CA ILE A 38 -6.32 -11.92 1.09
C ILE A 38 -5.02 -12.61 1.46
N PHE A 39 -4.68 -12.58 2.74
CA PHE A 39 -3.54 -13.34 3.23
C PHE A 39 -3.85 -14.84 3.17
N ASN A 40 -2.97 -15.61 2.53
CA ASN A 40 -3.07 -17.06 2.50
C ASN A 40 -1.89 -17.67 3.26
N SER A 41 -2.15 -18.35 4.38
CA SER A 41 -1.09 -18.94 5.23
C SER A 41 -0.28 -20.05 4.56
N GLU A 42 -0.81 -20.71 3.53
CA GLU A 42 -0.12 -21.78 2.79
C GLU A 42 0.77 -21.21 1.68
N LYS A 43 0.43 -20.04 1.13
CA LYS A 43 1.09 -19.45 -0.05
C LYS A 43 1.95 -18.23 0.27
N ASP A 44 1.55 -17.44 1.26
CA ASP A 44 2.14 -16.15 1.57
C ASP A 44 3.02 -16.19 2.82
N LYS A 45 4.18 -15.54 2.73
CA LYS A 45 4.99 -15.24 3.90
C LYS A 45 4.44 -13.98 4.58
N PRO A 46 4.11 -13.99 5.89
CA PRO A 46 3.49 -12.86 6.58
C PRO A 46 4.21 -11.53 6.36
N LEU A 47 5.53 -11.51 6.52
CA LEU A 47 6.32 -10.28 6.35
C LEU A 47 6.29 -9.75 4.91
N SER A 48 6.45 -10.63 3.92
CA SER A 48 6.44 -10.21 2.50
C SER A 48 5.07 -9.71 2.07
N TRP A 49 4.00 -10.38 2.52
CA TRP A 49 2.63 -9.95 2.27
C TRP A 49 2.36 -8.58 2.92
N PHE A 50 2.71 -8.43 4.19
CA PHE A 50 2.54 -7.18 4.92
C PHE A 50 3.28 -6.01 4.27
N LEU A 51 4.54 -6.21 3.89
CA LEU A 51 5.34 -5.16 3.23
C LEU A 51 4.73 -4.74 1.89
N LYS A 52 4.18 -5.70 1.12
CA LYS A 52 3.50 -5.42 -0.15
C LYS A 52 2.24 -4.58 0.04
N GLU A 53 1.44 -4.88 1.05
CA GLU A 53 0.24 -4.09 1.38
C GLU A 53 0.59 -2.71 1.93
N LYS A 54 1.64 -2.60 2.75
CA LYS A 54 2.20 -1.32 3.19
C LYS A 54 2.68 -0.46 2.01
N ASP A 55 3.35 -1.05 1.03
CA ASP A 55 3.83 -0.34 -0.15
C ASP A 55 2.68 0.19 -1.01
N ARG A 56 1.62 -0.60 -1.18
CA ARG A 56 0.38 -0.20 -1.88
C ARG A 56 -0.30 0.97 -1.18
N LEU A 57 -0.52 0.86 0.13
CA LEU A 57 -1.18 1.91 0.91
C LEU A 57 -0.37 3.20 0.97
N SER A 58 0.94 3.11 1.15
CA SER A 58 1.83 4.28 1.17
C SER A 58 1.98 4.94 -0.21
N ALA A 59 1.66 4.24 -1.31
CA ALA A 59 1.60 4.82 -2.64
C ALA A 59 0.24 5.48 -2.95
N LEU A 60 -0.83 5.04 -2.31
CA LEU A 60 -2.16 5.62 -2.43
C LEU A 60 -2.36 6.83 -1.54
N ARG A 61 -1.82 6.79 -0.32
CA ARG A 61 -2.04 7.79 0.71
C ARG A 61 -0.72 8.22 1.33
N LEU A 62 -0.19 9.31 0.80
CA LEU A 62 1.08 9.91 1.21
C LEU A 62 0.97 10.66 2.55
N ASP A 63 -0.24 10.92 3.01
CA ASP A 63 -0.59 11.64 4.24
C ASP A 63 -0.82 10.71 5.45
N MET A 64 -0.87 9.39 5.24
CA MET A 64 -1.10 8.44 6.34
C MET A 64 0.20 8.15 7.11
N SER A 65 0.10 8.16 8.44
CA SER A 65 1.17 7.67 9.31
C SER A 65 1.37 6.17 9.14
N ASP A 66 2.60 5.68 9.41
CA ASP A 66 2.90 4.25 9.42
C ASP A 66 1.97 3.48 10.37
N SER A 67 1.62 4.06 11.53
CA SER A 67 0.68 3.45 12.48
C SER A 67 -0.69 3.22 11.85
N THR A 68 -1.22 4.23 11.15
CA THR A 68 -2.52 4.15 10.46
C THR A 68 -2.51 3.09 9.35
N ILE A 69 -1.42 3.01 8.59
CA ILE A 69 -1.22 1.99 7.56
C ILE A 69 -1.25 0.60 8.18
N ASN A 70 -0.48 0.38 9.25
CA ASN A 70 -0.39 -0.90 9.93
C ASN A 70 -1.75 -1.35 10.48
N MET A 71 -2.49 -0.45 11.14
CA MET A 71 -3.83 -0.75 11.66
C MET A 71 -4.82 -1.12 10.55
N LYS A 72 -4.74 -0.48 9.39
CA LYS A 72 -5.56 -0.85 8.22
C LYS A 72 -5.25 -2.27 7.74
N ILE A 73 -3.97 -2.61 7.61
CA ILE A 73 -3.55 -3.95 7.15
C ILE A 73 -4.02 -5.01 8.15
N LEU A 74 -3.87 -4.76 9.45
CA LEU A 74 -4.32 -5.68 10.50
C LEU A 74 -5.84 -5.86 10.51
N ARG A 75 -6.62 -4.78 10.33
CA ARG A 75 -8.08 -4.88 10.26
C ARG A 75 -8.54 -5.73 9.08
N GLU A 76 -7.93 -5.56 7.91
CA GLU A 76 -8.21 -6.40 6.73
C GLU A 76 -7.81 -7.86 6.96
N PHE A 77 -6.74 -8.09 7.73
CA PHE A 77 -6.31 -9.43 8.12
C PHE A 77 -7.32 -10.09 9.08
N GLU A 78 -7.70 -9.42 10.17
CA GLU A 78 -8.62 -9.93 11.20
C GLU A 78 -10.05 -10.12 10.68
N GLY A 79 -10.63 -9.11 10.00
CA GLY A 79 -12.01 -9.19 9.51
C GLY A 79 -12.23 -10.30 8.48
N LYS A 80 -11.18 -10.69 7.74
CA LYS A 80 -11.23 -11.81 6.80
C LYS A 80 -10.91 -13.15 7.47
N LEU A 81 -10.18 -13.16 8.59
CA LEU A 81 -9.95 -14.36 9.41
C LEU A 81 -11.24 -14.82 10.09
N GLU A 82 -12.03 -13.87 10.62
CA GLU A 82 -13.37 -14.14 11.19
C GLU A 82 -14.33 -14.77 10.17
N HIS A 83 -14.19 -14.41 8.88
CA HIS A 83 -14.99 -14.99 7.80
C HIS A 83 -14.49 -16.35 7.28
N ALA A 84 -13.22 -16.69 7.52
CA ALA A 84 -12.61 -17.94 7.06
C ALA A 84 -12.83 -19.12 8.04
N ILE A 85 -13.26 -18.86 9.27
CA ILE A 85 -13.53 -19.88 10.31
C ILE A 85 -15.02 -20.33 10.25
N LYS A 86 -15.52 -20.72 9.07
CA LYS A 86 -16.89 -21.24 8.91
C LYS A 86 -16.91 -22.67 8.37
#